data_AF-A0A7Y6ZDL6-F1
#
_entry.id   AF-A0A7Y6ZDL6-F1
#
_cell.length_a   1.000
_cell.length_b   1.000
_cell.length_c   1.000
_cell.angle_alpha   90.00
_cell.angle_beta   90.00
_cell.angle_gamma   90.00
#
_symmetry.space_group_name_H-M   'P 1'
#
loop_
_entity.id
_entity.type
_entity.pdbx_description
1 polymer ?
#
loop_
_entity_poly.entity_id
_entity_poly.type
_entity_poly.pdbx_seq_one_letter_code
_entity_poly.pdbx_strand_id
1 'polypeptide(L)'
;MKKIALIPMLFLAAPALAEDAPSDAEEGWNLLREGSKLLLEHLFEEMGPALDELEGYVDDLNAYEAPVILPNGDILIRRKPEVTPEEPSIPDEGIEL
;
A
#
# COMPACT_ATOMS: atom_id res chain seq x y z
N MET A 1 -56.88 -28.82 40.45
CA MET A 1 -56.77 -29.05 39.00
C MET A 1 -55.80 -28.02 38.43
N LYS A 2 -54.76 -28.52 37.73
CA LYS A 2 -53.86 -27.85 36.76
C LYS A 2 -53.07 -26.60 37.19
N LYS A 3 -51.95 -26.90 37.87
CA LYS A 3 -50.61 -26.28 37.86
C LYS A 3 -50.45 -25.03 36.95
N ILE A 4 -50.46 -23.86 37.58
CA ILE A 4 -49.77 -22.67 37.11
C ILE A 4 -48.30 -22.86 37.51
N ALA A 5 -47.46 -23.24 36.54
CA ALA A 5 -46.02 -23.08 36.64
C ALA A 5 -45.42 -23.30 35.24
N LEU A 6 -44.39 -22.50 34.94
CA LEU A 6 -43.35 -22.79 33.95
C LEU A 6 -43.56 -22.19 32.54
N ILE A 7 -43.53 -20.86 32.50
CA ILE A 7 -42.73 -20.09 31.52
C ILE A 7 -41.70 -19.36 32.40
N PRO A 8 -40.38 -19.43 32.15
CA PRO A 8 -39.75 -19.54 30.83
C PRO A 8 -38.95 -20.83 30.66
N MET A 9 -39.21 -21.57 29.58
CA MET A 9 -38.22 -22.47 29.01
C MET A 9 -37.11 -21.59 28.44
N LEU A 10 -36.25 -21.15 29.34
CA LEU A 10 -34.83 -20.95 29.19
C LEU A 10 -34.37 -20.70 27.74
N PHE A 11 -34.23 -19.42 27.46
CA PHE A 11 -33.44 -18.81 26.40
C PHE A 11 -31.96 -19.24 26.50
N LEU A 12 -31.68 -20.53 26.33
CA LEU A 12 -30.33 -21.09 26.39
C LEU A 12 -30.19 -22.27 25.42
N ALA A 13 -30.68 -22.10 24.19
CA ALA A 13 -30.02 -22.74 23.07
C ALA A 13 -28.75 -21.92 22.78
N ALA A 14 -27.79 -21.99 23.71
CA ALA A 14 -26.43 -21.58 23.42
C ALA A 14 -25.98 -22.43 22.23
N PRO A 15 -25.51 -21.86 21.11
CA PRO A 15 -24.66 -22.59 20.20
C PRO A 15 -23.31 -22.79 20.89
N ALA A 16 -23.29 -23.56 21.99
CA ALA A 16 -22.10 -23.97 22.73
C ALA A 16 -21.56 -25.31 22.20
N LEU A 17 -22.05 -25.78 21.04
CA LEU A 17 -21.55 -26.91 20.28
C LEU A 17 -21.37 -26.51 18.81
N ALA A 18 -20.49 -25.54 18.57
CA ALA A 18 -19.91 -25.30 17.25
C ALA A 18 -18.38 -25.15 17.35
N GLU A 19 -17.76 -25.82 18.33
CA GLU A 19 -16.31 -25.76 18.60
C GLU A 19 -15.49 -26.75 17.77
N ASP A 20 -16.08 -27.36 16.72
CA ASP A 20 -15.39 -28.32 15.85
C ASP A 20 -15.46 -27.88 14.39
N ALA A 21 -14.87 -26.71 14.11
CA ALA A 21 -14.66 -26.21 12.76
C ALA A 21 -13.27 -25.55 12.66
N PRO A 22 -12.21 -26.31 12.34
CA PRO A 22 -10.96 -25.73 11.84
C PRO A 22 -11.11 -24.98 10.50
N SER A 23 -12.35 -24.81 9.99
CA SER A 23 -12.69 -24.10 8.77
C SER A 23 -13.25 -22.67 8.98
N ASP A 24 -13.87 -22.37 10.12
CA ASP A 24 -14.62 -21.10 10.29
C ASP A 24 -13.69 -19.87 10.37
N ALA A 25 -12.51 -20.05 10.96
CA ALA A 25 -11.50 -19.01 10.98
C ALA A 25 -10.92 -18.76 9.58
N GLU A 26 -10.66 -19.82 8.81
CA GLU A 26 -10.14 -19.71 7.44
C GLU A 26 -11.17 -19.08 6.49
N GLU A 27 -12.45 -19.47 6.61
CA GLU A 27 -13.59 -18.85 5.93
C GLU A 27 -13.68 -17.35 6.28
N GLY A 28 -13.60 -17.01 7.56
CA GLY A 28 -13.58 -15.61 8.02
C GLY A 28 -12.39 -14.81 7.50
N TRP A 29 -11.20 -15.42 7.42
CA TRP A 29 -10.01 -14.81 6.81
C TRP A 29 -10.17 -14.60 5.31
N ASN A 30 -10.78 -15.54 4.59
CA ASN A 30 -11.04 -15.43 3.17
C ASN A 30 -12.06 -14.32 2.87
N LEU A 31 -13.16 -14.27 3.63
CA LEU A 31 -14.16 -13.21 3.53
C LEU A 31 -13.59 -11.82 3.87
N LEU A 32 -12.77 -11.72 4.93
CA LEU A 32 -12.09 -10.48 5.28
C LEU A 32 -11.14 -10.03 4.17
N ARG A 33 -10.38 -10.96 3.59
CA ARG A 33 -9.47 -10.67 2.48
C ARG A 33 -10.23 -10.18 1.25
N GLU A 34 -11.33 -10.85 0.91
CA GLU A 34 -12.17 -10.46 -0.23
C GLU A 34 -12.80 -9.09 -0.03
N GLY A 35 -13.37 -8.82 1.17
CA GLY A 35 -13.90 -7.51 1.51
C GLY A 35 -12.84 -6.40 1.52
N SER A 36 -11.65 -6.70 2.04
CA SER A 36 -10.52 -5.76 2.04
C SER A 36 -10.03 -5.45 0.64
N LYS A 37 -9.99 -6.47 -0.25
CA LYS A 37 -9.61 -6.29 -1.65
C LYS A 37 -10.57 -5.35 -2.37
N LEU A 38 -11.88 -5.58 -2.25
CA LEU A 38 -12.90 -4.73 -2.88
C LEU A 38 -12.83 -3.28 -2.36
N LEU A 39 -12.60 -3.10 -1.06
CA LEU A 39 -12.41 -1.77 -0.46
C LEU A 39 -11.17 -1.05 -1.03
N LEU A 40 -10.04 -1.76 -1.13
CA LEU A 40 -8.80 -1.20 -1.66
C LEU A 40 -8.92 -0.88 -3.15
N GLU A 41 -9.55 -1.76 -3.95
CA GLU A 41 -9.81 -1.51 -5.36
C GLU A 41 -10.62 -0.23 -5.55
N HIS A 42 -11.71 -0.06 -4.80
CA HIS A 42 -12.52 1.15 -4.87
C HIS A 42 -11.77 2.40 -4.40
N LEU A 43 -11.00 2.29 -3.31
CA LEU A 43 -10.14 3.38 -2.83
C LEU A 43 -9.12 3.79 -3.88
N PHE A 44 -8.48 2.84 -4.57
CA PHE A 44 -7.54 3.14 -5.65
C PHE A 44 -8.24 3.73 -6.88
N GLU A 45 -9.44 3.30 -7.21
CA GLU A 45 -10.24 3.92 -8.29
C GLU A 45 -10.59 5.37 -7.97
N GLU A 46 -10.98 5.67 -6.74
CA GLU A 46 -11.29 7.04 -6.28
C GLU A 46 -10.03 7.92 -6.16
N MET A 47 -8.92 7.34 -5.69
CA MET A 47 -7.64 8.04 -5.52
C MET A 47 -6.83 8.11 -6.81
N GLY A 48 -7.14 7.32 -7.83
CA GLY A 48 -6.43 7.25 -9.12
C GLY A 48 -6.06 8.62 -9.69
N PRO A 49 -7.02 9.54 -9.94
CA PRO A 49 -6.69 10.86 -10.45
C PRO A 49 -5.78 11.68 -9.52
N ALA A 50 -5.92 11.54 -8.20
CA ALA A 50 -5.04 12.22 -7.23
C ALA A 50 -3.63 11.59 -7.17
N LEU A 51 -3.52 10.28 -7.42
CA LEU A 51 -2.24 9.58 -7.51
C LEU A 51 -1.51 9.94 -8.81
N ASP A 52 -2.21 10.07 -9.93
CA ASP A 52 -1.65 10.56 -11.19
C ASP A 52 -1.11 12.00 -11.05
N GLU A 53 -1.86 12.87 -10.36
CA GLU A 53 -1.38 14.21 -10.03
C GLU A 53 -0.12 14.16 -9.16
N LEU A 54 -0.07 13.27 -8.16
CA LEU A 54 1.09 13.09 -7.29
C LEU A 54 2.30 12.54 -8.06
N GLU A 55 2.11 11.62 -9.00
CA GLU A 55 3.18 11.06 -9.83
C GLU A 55 3.93 12.14 -10.59
N GLY A 56 3.21 13.12 -11.17
CA GLY A 56 3.83 14.27 -11.84
C GLY A 56 4.75 15.08 -10.92
N TYR A 57 4.32 15.35 -9.68
CA TYR A 57 5.17 16.04 -8.70
C TYR A 57 6.37 15.19 -8.27
N VAL A 58 6.21 13.87 -8.13
CA VAL A 58 7.30 12.96 -7.76
C VAL A 58 8.35 12.88 -8.88
N ASP A 59 7.94 12.89 -10.14
CA ASP A 59 8.86 12.88 -11.28
C ASP A 59 9.71 14.16 -11.35
N ASP A 60 9.11 15.32 -11.09
CA ASP A 60 9.86 16.57 -10.96
C ASP A 60 10.89 16.51 -9.82
N LEU A 61 10.56 15.86 -8.70
CA LEU A 61 11.49 15.66 -7.58
C LEU A 61 12.61 14.66 -7.91
N ASN A 62 12.38 13.71 -8.82
CA ASN A 62 13.42 12.77 -9.26
C ASN A 62 14.59 13.47 -9.95
N ALA A 63 14.39 14.68 -10.50
CA ALA A 63 15.47 15.49 -11.04
C ALA A 63 16.43 16.02 -9.96
N TYR A 64 16.15 15.83 -8.68
CA TYR A 64 16.93 16.33 -7.57
C TYR A 64 17.51 15.21 -6.67
N GLU A 65 18.60 15.53 -5.98
CA GLU A 65 19.18 14.72 -4.91
C GLU A 65 18.41 14.90 -3.60
N ALA A 66 18.65 14.00 -2.65
CA ALA A 66 18.05 14.10 -1.32
C ALA A 66 18.46 15.42 -0.62
N PRO A 67 17.55 16.04 0.17
CA PRO A 67 17.84 17.30 0.86
C PRO A 67 18.97 17.19 1.88
N VAL A 68 19.85 18.21 1.94
CA VAL A 68 20.94 18.32 2.93
C VAL A 68 20.72 19.54 3.82
N ILE A 69 20.71 19.34 5.14
CA ILE A 69 20.59 20.42 6.12
C ILE A 69 21.97 21.03 6.37
N LEU A 70 22.09 22.35 6.23
CA LEU A 70 23.34 23.08 6.41
C LEU A 70 23.54 23.53 7.87
N PRO A 71 24.77 23.88 8.29
CA PRO A 71 25.06 24.31 9.66
C PRO A 71 24.32 25.59 10.10
N ASN A 72 23.89 26.42 9.16
CA ASN A 72 23.09 27.62 9.41
C ASN A 72 21.58 27.33 9.54
N GLY A 73 21.14 26.09 9.26
CA GLY A 73 19.74 25.66 9.32
C GLY A 73 18.99 25.67 7.98
N ASP A 74 19.62 26.15 6.90
CA ASP A 74 19.02 26.11 5.56
C ASP A 74 19.05 24.68 4.97
N ILE A 75 18.16 24.41 4.02
CA ILE A 75 18.11 23.14 3.29
C ILE A 75 18.61 23.35 1.85
N LEU A 76 19.60 22.56 1.44
CA LEU A 76 20.11 22.50 0.08
C LEU A 76 19.54 21.27 -0.64
N ILE A 77 18.84 21.49 -1.75
CA ILE A 77 18.36 20.44 -2.66
C ILE A 77 19.09 20.61 -3.99
N ARG A 78 19.97 19.68 -4.36
CA ARG A 78 20.79 19.76 -5.59
C ARG A 78 20.09 19.08 -6.75
N ARG A 79 20.18 19.62 -7.96
CA ARG A 79 19.68 18.96 -9.18
C ARG A 79 20.70 17.90 -9.63
N LYS A 80 20.23 16.73 -10.02
CA LYS A 80 21.07 15.68 -10.63
C LYS A 80 21.63 16.17 -11.96
N PRO A 81 22.89 15.86 -12.30
CA PRO A 81 23.44 16.15 -13.62
C PRO A 81 22.68 15.34 -14.68
N GLU A 82 22.30 15.99 -15.79
CA GLU A 82 21.72 15.30 -16.94
C GLU A 82 22.80 14.39 -17.55
N VAL A 83 22.58 13.08 -17.48
CA VAL A 83 23.49 12.11 -18.10
C VAL A 83 23.31 12.24 -19.61
N THR A 84 24.23 12.97 -20.26
CA THR A 84 24.37 12.89 -21.70
C THR A 84 24.85 11.47 -22.01
N PRO A 85 24.16 10.69 -22.88
CA PRO A 85 24.67 9.40 -23.30
C PRO A 85 26.09 9.61 -23.82
N GLU A 86 27.08 9.03 -23.15
CA GLU A 86 28.48 9.14 -23.58
C GLU A 86 28.55 8.59 -25.01
N GLU A 87 28.85 9.47 -25.98
CA GLU A 87 29.17 9.02 -27.33
C GLU A 87 30.35 8.04 -27.21
N PRO A 88 30.25 6.83 -27.79
CA PRO A 88 31.34 5.88 -27.71
C PRO A 88 32.58 6.51 -28.32
N SER A 89 33.56 6.84 -27.48
CA SER A 89 34.84 7.40 -27.92
C SER A 89 35.55 6.35 -28.78
N ILE A 90 35.53 6.56 -30.10
CA ILE A 90 36.41 5.83 -31.01
C ILE A 90 37.84 6.18 -30.58
N PRO A 91 38.70 5.19 -30.23
CA PRO A 91 40.08 5.46 -29.86
C PRO A 91 40.76 6.20 -31.02
N ASP A 92 41.29 7.39 -30.73
CA ASP A 92 42.03 8.21 -31.68
C ASP A 92 43.35 7.49 -31.99
N GLU A 93 43.37 6.72 -33.08
CA GLU A 93 44.61 6.13 -33.62
C GLU A 93 45.48 7.29 -34.09
N GLY A 94 46.51 7.60 -33.28
CA GLY A 94 47.46 8.67 -33.54
C GLY A 94 48.11 8.54 -34.91
N ILE A 95 47.73 9.43 -35.83
CA ILE A 95 48.51 9.71 -37.03
C ILE A 95 49.58 10.73 -36.62
N GLU A 96 50.71 10.26 -36.12
CA GLU A 96 51.92 11.09 -35.98
C GLU A 96 52.54 11.29 -37.37
N LEU A 97 52.69 12.57 -37.77
CA LEU A 97 53.41 13.03 -38.96
C LEU A 97 54.91 13.22 -38.69
#